data_AF-A0ABD6IHB5-F1
#
_entry.id   AF-A0ABD6IHB5-F1
#
_cell.length_a   1.000
_cell.length_b   1.000
_cell.length_c   1.000
_cell.angle_alpha   90.00
_cell.angle_beta   90.00
_cell.angle_gamma   90.00
#
_symmetry.space_group_name_H-M   'P 1'
#
loop_
_entity.id
_entity.type
_entity.pdbx_description
1 polymer ?
#
loop_
_entity_poly.entity_id
_entity_poly.type
_entity_poly.pdbx_seq_one_letter_code
_entity_poly.pdbx_strand_id
1 'polypeptide(L)'
;MAKWIPQHEAPEPLEGPVVATITGGTIVWFVLFLVQLPFYGWFHDHGHLWWLWTCLAGGGLGLIGIWYVRGRDAALKRAARERPESTPVE
;
A
#
# COMPACT_ATOMS: atom_id res chain seq x y z
N MET A 1 -41.06 -17.32 9.26
CA MET A 1 -40.11 -16.28 8.81
C MET A 1 -38.86 -17.00 8.35
N ALA A 2 -38.59 -17.00 7.05
CA ALA A 2 -37.49 -17.76 6.46
C ALA A 2 -36.14 -17.17 6.92
N LYS A 3 -35.24 -18.01 7.45
CA LYS A 3 -33.89 -17.60 7.83
C LYS A 3 -33.10 -17.28 6.55
N TRP A 4 -32.56 -16.08 6.45
CA TRP A 4 -31.61 -15.74 5.39
C TRP A 4 -30.30 -16.46 5.68
N ILE A 5 -29.91 -17.39 4.81
CA ILE A 5 -28.59 -18.05 4.83
C ILE A 5 -27.76 -17.38 3.74
N PRO A 6 -26.64 -16.71 4.06
CA PRO A 6 -25.73 -16.22 3.03
C PRO A 6 -25.19 -17.40 2.21
N GLN A 7 -25.56 -17.46 0.94
CA GLN A 7 -25.21 -18.50 -0.04
C GLN A 7 -23.91 -18.22 -0.80
N HIS A 8 -23.06 -17.30 -0.32
CA HIS A 8 -21.77 -17.03 -0.94
C HIS A 8 -20.68 -17.61 -0.05
N GLU A 9 -20.18 -18.78 -0.44
CA GLU A 9 -18.89 -19.29 0.01
C GLU A 9 -17.84 -18.23 -0.36
N ALA A 10 -17.04 -17.81 0.62
CA ALA A 10 -16.07 -16.74 0.41
C ALA A 10 -15.16 -17.14 -0.77
N PRO A 11 -15.10 -16.36 -1.86
CA PRO A 11 -14.26 -16.69 -3.00
C PRO A 11 -12.81 -16.90 -2.50
N GLU A 12 -12.09 -17.86 -3.10
CA GLU A 12 -10.69 -18.11 -2.76
C GLU A 12 -9.94 -16.78 -2.62
N PRO A 13 -9.08 -16.61 -1.59
CA PRO A 13 -8.38 -15.37 -1.37
C PRO A 13 -7.77 -14.92 -2.68
N LEU A 14 -8.16 -13.74 -3.16
CA LEU A 14 -7.51 -13.11 -4.30
C LEU A 14 -6.05 -12.88 -3.88
N GLU A 15 -5.19 -13.86 -4.14
CA GLU A 15 -3.73 -13.78 -4.03
C GLU A 15 -3.16 -12.90 -5.16
N GLY A 16 -3.89 -11.87 -5.57
CA GLY A 16 -3.33 -10.79 -6.35
C GLY A 16 -2.26 -10.08 -5.52
N PRO A 17 -1.22 -9.50 -6.13
CA PRO A 17 -0.20 -8.74 -5.43
C PRO A 17 -0.78 -7.40 -4.94
N VAL A 18 -1.70 -7.44 -3.98
CA VAL A 18 -2.38 -6.29 -3.36
C VAL A 18 -1.34 -5.34 -2.77
N VAL A 19 -0.26 -5.89 -2.22
CA VAL A 19 0.89 -5.12 -1.71
C VAL A 19 1.56 -4.31 -2.83
N ALA A 20 1.72 -4.88 -4.02
CA ALA A 20 2.32 -4.18 -5.16
C ALA A 20 1.39 -3.07 -5.67
N THR A 21 0.08 -3.30 -5.72
CA THR A 21 -0.91 -2.28 -6.13
C THR A 21 -0.96 -1.11 -5.15
N ILE A 22 -1.01 -1.40 -3.84
CA ILE A 22 -1.01 -0.35 -2.79
C ILE A 22 0.31 0.44 -2.84
N THR A 23 1.43 -0.24 -3.07
CA THR A 23 2.74 0.39 -3.24
C THR A 23 2.79 1.26 -4.50
N GLY A 24 2.27 0.77 -5.62
CA GLY A 24 2.19 1.50 -6.88
C GLY A 24 1.34 2.76 -6.76
N GLY A 25 0.12 2.63 -6.21
CA GLY A 25 -0.77 3.77 -5.97
C GLY A 25 -0.13 4.82 -5.05
N THR A 26 0.54 4.37 -3.98
CA THR A 26 1.32 5.23 -3.08
C THR A 26 2.41 6.02 -3.82
N ILE A 27 3.22 5.33 -4.63
CA ILE A 27 4.34 5.97 -5.35
C ILE A 27 3.79 7.03 -6.30
N VAL A 28 2.71 6.73 -7.03
CA VAL A 28 2.06 7.68 -7.93
C VAL A 28 1.60 8.92 -7.16
N TRP A 29 0.91 8.77 -6.03
CA TRP A 29 0.46 9.90 -5.20
C TRP A 29 1.63 10.71 -4.64
N PHE A 30 2.71 10.06 -4.22
CA PHE A 30 3.90 10.73 -3.71
C PHE A 30 4.63 11.52 -4.80
N VAL A 31 4.81 10.95 -5.99
CA VAL A 31 5.41 11.64 -7.13
C VAL A 31 4.54 12.82 -7.55
N LEU A 32 3.21 12.66 -7.60
CA LEU A 32 2.30 13.78 -7.85
C LEU A 32 2.47 14.89 -6.82
N PHE A 33 2.59 14.58 -5.53
CA PHE A 33 2.89 15.59 -4.50
C PHE A 33 4.21 16.33 -4.79
N LEU A 34 5.28 15.60 -5.10
CA LEU A 34 6.59 16.20 -5.39
C LEU A 34 6.57 17.14 -6.60
N VAL A 35 5.88 16.73 -7.67
CA VAL A 35 5.75 17.55 -8.90
C VAL A 35 4.95 18.83 -8.63
N GLN A 36 4.02 18.83 -7.67
CA GLN A 36 3.21 20.01 -7.33
C GLN A 36 3.94 21.03 -6.44
N LEU A 37 4.95 20.61 -5.65
CA LEU A 37 5.73 21.52 -4.79
C LEU A 37 6.32 22.75 -5.50
N PRO A 38 6.97 22.64 -6.68
CA PRO A 38 7.44 23.82 -7.40
C PRO A 38 6.31 24.75 -7.88
N PHE A 39 5.08 24.25 -7.98
CA PHE A 39 3.89 25.04 -8.35
C PHE A 39 3.06 25.50 -7.13
N TYR A 40 3.57 25.33 -5.90
CA TYR A 40 2.83 25.66 -4.68
C TYR A 40 2.24 27.08 -4.68
N GLY A 41 3.02 28.07 -5.13
CA GLY A 41 2.55 29.46 -5.23
C GLY A 41 1.34 29.62 -6.15
N TRP A 42 1.35 28.96 -7.31
CA TRP A 42 0.23 29.00 -8.24
C TRP A 42 -1.02 28.33 -7.66
N PHE A 43 -0.87 27.17 -7.00
CA PHE A 43 -1.98 26.48 -6.33
C PHE A 43 -2.56 27.31 -5.17
N HIS A 44 -1.71 28.05 -4.47
CA HIS A 44 -2.12 28.96 -3.40
C HIS A 44 -2.91 30.15 -3.93
N ASP A 45 -2.43 30.77 -5.01
CA ASP A 45 -3.08 31.93 -5.61
C ASP A 45 -4.44 31.57 -6.27
N HIS A 46 -4.61 30.32 -6.72
CA HIS A 46 -5.85 29.83 -7.34
C HIS A 46 -6.79 29.10 -6.36
N GLY A 47 -6.45 29.02 -5.07
CA GLY A 47 -7.29 28.37 -4.06
C GLY A 47 -7.40 26.84 -4.17
N HIS A 48 -6.49 26.21 -4.91
CA HIS A 48 -6.46 24.76 -5.12
C HIS A 48 -5.61 24.00 -4.08
N LEU A 49 -5.25 24.66 -2.97
CA LEU A 49 -4.45 24.07 -1.89
C LEU A 49 -5.03 22.74 -1.37
N TRP A 50 -6.35 22.55 -1.45
CA TRP A 50 -7.02 21.31 -1.06
C TRP A 50 -6.51 20.08 -1.82
N TRP A 51 -6.19 20.22 -3.11
CA TRP A 51 -5.61 19.15 -3.94
C TRP A 51 -4.22 18.74 -3.45
N LEU A 52 -3.44 19.72 -2.97
CA LEU A 52 -2.12 19.49 -2.40
C LEU A 52 -2.22 18.69 -1.10
N TRP A 53 -3.20 18.99 -0.24
CA TRP A 53 -3.47 18.23 1.00
C TRP A 53 -3.93 16.81 0.72
N THR A 54 -4.74 16.57 -0.32
CA THR A 54 -5.11 15.21 -0.74
C THR A 54 -3.88 14.41 -1.16
N CYS A 55 -2.98 15.03 -1.95
CA CYS A 55 -1.74 14.39 -2.36
C CYS A 55 -0.78 14.17 -1.18
N LEU A 56 -0.72 15.10 -0.24
CA LEU A 56 0.07 14.97 0.97
C LEU A 56 -0.45 13.84 1.87
N ALA A 57 -1.77 13.73 2.03
CA ALA A 57 -2.38 12.64 2.80
C ALA A 57 -2.15 11.28 2.14
N GLY A 58 -2.36 11.16 0.82
CA GLY A 58 -2.12 9.93 0.07
C GLY A 58 -0.65 9.53 0.01
N GLY A 59 0.24 10.48 -0.31
CA GLY A 59 1.69 10.25 -0.37
C GLY A 59 2.31 10.00 1.01
N GLY A 60 1.87 10.72 2.04
CA GLY A 60 2.35 10.56 3.42
C GLY A 60 1.94 9.23 4.04
N LEU A 61 0.64 8.87 3.96
CA LEU A 61 0.15 7.57 4.43
C LEU A 61 0.82 6.41 3.65
N GLY A 62 1.02 6.59 2.36
CA GLY A 62 1.70 5.60 1.55
C GLY A 62 3.19 5.43 1.88
N LEU A 63 3.93 6.51 2.16
CA LEU A 63 5.33 6.44 2.56
C LEU A 63 5.51 5.61 3.85
N ILE A 64 4.59 5.80 4.80
CA ILE A 64 4.51 5.01 6.04
C ILE A 64 4.21 3.54 5.73
N GLY A 65 3.27 3.27 4.81
CA GLY A 65 2.96 1.92 4.34
C GLY A 65 4.17 1.20 3.71
N ILE A 66 4.95 1.89 2.88
CA ILE A 66 6.18 1.34 2.26
C ILE A 66 7.23 1.01 3.33
N TRP A 67 7.42 1.89 4.31
CA TRP A 67 8.32 1.64 5.44
C TRP A 67 7.92 0.38 6.21
N TYR A 68 6.62 0.21 6.47
CA TYR A 68 6.08 -0.95 7.17
C TYR A 68 6.27 -2.27 6.37
N VAL A 69 5.98 -2.26 5.07
CA VAL A 69 6.14 -3.44 4.20
C VAL A 69 7.62 -3.80 4.02
N ARG A 70 8.52 -2.82 3.81
CA ARG A 70 9.97 -3.07 3.73
C ARG A 70 10.52 -3.64 5.02
N GLY A 71 10.05 -3.16 6.18
CA GLY A 71 10.40 -3.72 7.48
C GLY A 71 9.95 -5.18 7.61
N ARG A 72 8.71 -5.48 7.20
CA ARG A 72 8.20 -6.85 7.16
C ARG A 72 8.96 -7.77 6.20
N ASP A 73 9.22 -7.34 4.96
CA ASP A 73 9.93 -8.13 3.96
C ASP A 73 11.37 -8.43 4.41
N ALA A 74 12.04 -7.44 5.01
CA ALA A 74 13.36 -7.63 5.60
C ALA A 74 13.34 -8.65 6.75
N ALA A 75 12.35 -8.60 7.64
CA ALA A 75 12.20 -9.56 8.72
C ALA A 75 11.87 -10.97 8.21
N LEU A 76 10.99 -11.09 7.21
CA LEU A 76 10.64 -12.36 6.57
C LEU A 76 11.84 -12.98 5.83
N LYS A 77 12.62 -12.19 5.10
CA LYS A 77 13.87 -12.66 4.46
C LYS A 77 14.92 -13.10 5.47
N ARG A 78 14.99 -12.46 6.64
CA ARG A 78 15.87 -12.87 7.74
C ARG A 78 15.42 -14.22 8.30
N ALA A 79 14.14 -14.38 8.63
CA ALA A 79 13.57 -15.63 9.12
C ALA A 79 13.68 -16.79 8.10
N ALA A 80 13.52 -16.49 6.81
CA ALA A 80 13.69 -17.48 5.73
C ALA A 80 15.15 -17.93 5.56
N ARG A 81 16.13 -17.06 5.83
CA ARG A 81 17.55 -17.45 5.86
C ARG A 81 17.92 -18.27 7.10
N GLU A 82 17.18 -18.10 8.19
CA GLU A 82 17.42 -18.81 9.46
C GLU A 82 16.71 -20.14 9.57
N ARG A 83 15.73 -20.46 8.70
CA ARG A 83 15.13 -21.81 8.61
C ARG A 83 16.02 -22.66 7.69
N PRO A 84 16.98 -23.44 8.22
CA PRO A 84 17.74 -24.36 7.40
C PRO A 84 16.76 -25.45 6.96
N GLU A 85 16.88 -25.84 5.71
CA GLU A 85 16.37 -27.06 5.13
C GLU A 85 16.18 -28.19 6.17
N SER A 86 14.95 -28.31 6.65
CA SER A 86 14.44 -29.41 7.47
C SER A 86 13.09 -29.73 6.83
N THR A 87 12.89 -30.85 6.16
CA THR A 87 13.61 -32.13 6.08
C THR A 87 13.06 -32.79 4.80
N PRO A 88 13.85 -33.49 3.98
CA PRO A 88 13.28 -34.40 2.99
C PRO A 88 12.44 -35.43 3.73
N VAL A 89 11.13 -35.48 3.45
CA VAL A 89 10.26 -36.58 3.92
C VAL A 89 10.52 -37.74 2.97
N GLU A 90 11.16 -38.78 3.50
CA GLU A 90 11.29 -40.11 2.88
C GLU A 90 9.91 -40.79 2.77
#